data_AF-A0A7C4PYD6-F1
#
_entry.id   AF-A0A7C4PYD6-F1
#
_cell.length_a   1.000
_cell.length_b   1.000
_cell.length_c   1.000
_cell.angle_alpha   90.00
_cell.angle_beta   90.00
_cell.angle_gamma   90.00
#
_symmetry.space_group_name_H-M   'P 1'
#
loop_
_entity.id
_entity.type
_entity.pdbx_description
1 polymer ?
#
loop_
_entity_poly.entity_id
_entity_poly.type
_entity_poly.pdbx_seq_one_letter_code
_entity_poly.pdbx_strand_id
1 'polypeptide(L)'
;MKSFLAFVLIIIVLFIVGYFFGKRCYEIGSCKACWNLDNEISHYNAIIDVISCACIKAKSENYQNSTLNTLIETAYRGITEKDLNTEEICEKEALIKYET
;
A
#
# COMPACT_ATOMS: atom_id res chain seq x y z
N MET A 1 45.66 -0.69 -9.00
CA MET A 1 44.61 -1.16 -9.93
C MET A 1 43.56 -2.08 -9.27
N LYS A 2 43.94 -3.21 -8.65
CA LYS A 2 42.97 -4.15 -8.03
C LYS A 2 42.06 -3.52 -6.95
N SER A 3 42.61 -2.66 -6.09
CA SER A 3 41.84 -2.00 -5.01
C SER A 3 40.84 -0.95 -5.52
N PHE A 4 41.15 -0.28 -6.64
CA PHE A 4 40.25 0.71 -7.25
C PHE A 4 39.07 0.02 -7.93
N LEU A 5 39.33 -1.10 -8.61
CA LEU A 5 38.30 -1.89 -9.28
C LEU A 5 37.29 -2.48 -8.27
N ALA A 6 37.77 -2.93 -7.11
CA ALA A 6 36.92 -3.40 -6.02
C ALA A 6 36.03 -2.28 -5.44
N PHE A 7 36.57 -1.07 -5.28
CA PHE A 7 35.82 0.08 -4.77
C PHE A 7 34.70 0.51 -5.75
N VAL A 8 34.99 0.53 -7.04
CA VAL A 8 33.99 0.83 -8.09
C VAL A 8 32.89 -0.24 -8.10
N LEU A 9 33.24 -1.52 -7.96
CA LEU A 9 32.28 -2.62 -7.86
C LEU A 9 31.36 -2.49 -6.65
N ILE A 10 31.89 -2.08 -5.50
CA ILE A 10 31.10 -1.84 -4.28
C ILE A 10 30.10 -0.69 -4.50
N ILE A 11 30.51 0.40 -5.14
CA ILE A 11 29.61 1.53 -5.43
C ILE A 11 28.49 1.10 -6.39
N ILE A 12 28.81 0.32 -7.42
CA ILE A 12 27.82 -0.21 -8.37
C ILE A 12 26.82 -1.12 -7.64
N VAL A 13 27.27 -2.00 -6.76
CA VAL A 13 26.40 -2.87 -5.95
C VAL A 13 25.50 -2.03 -5.04
N LEU A 14 26.04 -1.03 -4.35
CA LEU A 14 25.24 -0.13 -3.49
C LEU A 14 24.20 0.65 -4.28
N PHE A 15 24.53 1.10 -5.50
CA PHE A 15 23.60 1.82 -6.38
C PHE A 15 22.47 0.91 -6.88
N ILE A 16 22.80 -0.33 -7.29
CA ILE A 16 21.82 -1.34 -7.68
C ILE A 16 20.89 -1.66 -6.50
N VAL A 17 21.45 -1.87 -5.31
CA VAL A 17 20.66 -2.11 -4.10
C VAL A 17 19.71 -0.94 -3.83
N GLY A 18 20.21 0.29 -3.80
CA GLY A 18 19.37 1.49 -3.58
C GLY A 18 18.24 1.63 -4.61
N TYR A 19 18.50 1.28 -5.87
CA TYR A 19 17.51 1.31 -6.94
C TYR A 19 16.40 0.25 -6.77
N PHE A 20 16.75 -0.97 -6.35
CA PHE A 20 15.77 -2.04 -6.14
C PHE A 20 14.87 -1.82 -4.89
N PHE A 21 15.31 -0.99 -3.94
CA PHE A 21 14.51 -0.61 -2.77
C PHE A 21 13.50 0.53 -3.05
N GLY A 22 13.31 0.92 -4.32
CA GLY A 22 12.46 2.03 -4.75
C GLY A 22 10.94 1.83 -4.60
N LYS A 23 10.47 0.70 -4.08
CA LYS A 23 9.04 0.39 -3.95
C LYS A 23 8.64 0.30 -2.49
N ARG A 24 7.57 1.01 -2.13
CA ARG A 24 6.93 0.90 -0.82
C ARG A 24 5.65 0.09 -0.99
N CYS A 25 5.23 -0.60 0.06
CA CYS A 25 4.02 -1.41 0.03
C CYS A 25 3.12 -1.07 1.21
N TYR A 26 1.81 -1.09 0.95
CA TYR A 26 0.76 -0.93 1.94
C TYR A 26 0.09 -2.29 2.13
N GLU A 27 -0.25 -2.64 3.37
CA GLU A 27 -0.78 -3.96 3.72
C GLU A 27 -1.87 -3.86 4.80
N ILE A 28 -3.00 -4.53 4.56
CA ILE A 28 -4.08 -4.73 5.53
C ILE A 28 -4.40 -6.23 5.56
N GLY A 29 -4.14 -6.89 6.69
CA GLY A 29 -4.37 -8.32 6.83
C GLY A 29 -3.56 -9.13 5.81
N SER A 30 -4.26 -9.76 4.85
CA SER A 30 -3.63 -10.51 3.75
C SER A 30 -3.57 -9.75 2.42
N CYS A 31 -4.04 -8.51 2.40
CA CYS A 31 -4.13 -7.68 1.20
C CYS A 31 -2.93 -6.74 1.14
N LYS A 32 -2.19 -6.75 0.03
CA LYS A 32 -0.97 -5.97 -0.15
C LYS A 32 -0.88 -5.39 -1.56
N ALA A 33 -0.53 -4.10 -1.65
CA ALA A 33 -0.20 -3.45 -2.90
C ALA A 33 1.05 -2.57 -2.73
N CYS A 34 1.80 -2.38 -3.80
CA CYS A 34 3.04 -1.60 -3.77
C CYS A 34 2.99 -0.45 -4.77
N TRP A 35 3.64 0.65 -4.42
CA TRP A 35 3.76 1.84 -5.26
C TRP A 35 5.22 2.24 -5.45
N ASN A 36 5.48 3.02 -6.50
CA ASN A 36 6.79 3.58 -6.75
C ASN A 36 7.02 4.80 -5.84
N LEU A 37 8.19 4.87 -5.21
CA LEU A 37 8.64 6.11 -4.57
C LEU A 37 8.57 7.26 -5.59
N ASP A 38 8.08 8.41 -5.16
CA ASP A 38 7.84 9.62 -5.97
C ASP A 38 6.60 9.61 -6.88
N ASN A 39 5.68 8.65 -6.72
CA ASN A 39 4.37 8.69 -7.39
C ASN A 39 3.21 8.61 -6.38
N GLU A 40 2.70 9.78 -5.98
CA GLU A 40 1.58 9.91 -5.03
C GLU A 40 0.27 9.33 -5.58
N ILE A 41 0.02 9.43 -6.88
CA ILE A 41 -1.15 8.83 -7.53
C ILE A 41 -1.09 7.30 -7.39
N SER A 42 0.08 6.72 -7.66
CA SER A 42 0.32 5.28 -7.46
C SER A 42 0.21 4.87 -6.00
N HIS A 43 0.62 5.73 -5.05
CA HIS A 43 0.47 5.49 -3.63
C HIS A 43 -1.01 5.41 -3.22
N TYR A 44 -1.79 6.43 -3.62
CA TYR A 44 -3.23 6.45 -3.36
C TYR A 44 -3.94 5.24 -3.96
N ASN A 45 -3.66 4.93 -5.23
CA ASN A 45 -4.24 3.77 -5.91
C ASN A 45 -3.88 2.45 -5.22
N ALA A 46 -2.65 2.32 -4.69
CA ALA A 46 -2.25 1.14 -3.92
C ALA A 46 -3.03 1.02 -2.59
N ILE A 47 -3.29 2.13 -1.89
CA ILE A 47 -4.12 2.10 -0.68
C ILE A 47 -5.56 1.68 -1.03
N ILE A 48 -6.13 2.24 -2.10
CA ILE A 48 -7.47 1.89 -2.59
C ILE A 48 -7.56 0.40 -2.95
N ASP A 49 -6.57 -0.16 -3.63
CA ASP A 49 -6.52 -1.60 -3.97
C ASP A 49 -6.50 -2.48 -2.71
N VAL A 50 -5.73 -2.08 -1.70
CA VAL A 50 -5.64 -2.80 -0.42
C VAL A 50 -6.96 -2.72 0.35
N ILE A 51 -7.58 -1.54 0.43
CA ILE A 51 -8.89 -1.35 1.08
C ILE A 51 -9.95 -2.19 0.36
N SER A 52 -9.99 -2.17 -0.96
CA SER A 52 -10.95 -2.96 -1.75
C SER A 52 -10.82 -4.46 -1.48
N CYS A 53 -9.58 -4.98 -1.47
CA CYS A 53 -9.32 -6.37 -1.12
C CYS A 53 -9.72 -6.70 0.34
N ALA A 54 -9.38 -5.82 1.28
CA ALA A 54 -9.71 -6.01 2.69
C ALA A 54 -11.23 -6.00 2.91
N CYS A 55 -11.97 -5.15 2.19
CA CYS A 55 -13.43 -5.12 2.17
C CYS A 55 -14.05 -6.42 1.69
N ILE A 56 -13.49 -7.07 0.66
CA ILE A 56 -13.96 -8.39 0.20
C ILE A 56 -13.83 -9.41 1.34
N LYS A 57 -12.69 -9.39 2.04
CA LYS A 57 -12.46 -10.30 3.16
C LYS A 57 -13.38 -10.01 4.34
N ALA A 58 -13.51 -8.74 4.72
CA ALA A 58 -14.40 -8.31 5.80
C ALA A 58 -15.85 -8.73 5.52
N LYS A 59 -16.33 -8.55 4.28
CA LYS A 59 -17.64 -9.03 3.82
C LYS A 59 -17.78 -10.54 3.93
N SER A 60 -16.78 -11.30 3.50
CA SER A 60 -16.81 -12.78 3.59
C SER A 60 -16.87 -13.29 5.02
N GLU A 61 -16.35 -12.52 5.98
CA GLU A 61 -16.36 -12.82 7.41
C GLU A 61 -17.53 -12.13 8.14
N ASN A 62 -18.51 -11.55 7.42
CA ASN A 62 -19.63 -10.76 7.98
C ASN A 62 -19.18 -9.71 9.00
N TYR A 63 -18.07 -9.04 8.71
CA TYR A 63 -17.45 -7.99 9.52
C TYR A 63 -17.14 -8.39 10.97
N GLN A 64 -17.03 -9.69 11.28
CA GLN A 64 -16.76 -10.17 12.64
C GLN A 64 -15.33 -9.88 13.10
N ASN A 65 -14.41 -9.62 12.18
CA ASN A 65 -13.00 -9.39 12.48
C ASN A 65 -12.74 -7.91 12.81
N SER A 66 -12.84 -7.57 14.09
CA SER A 66 -12.66 -6.19 14.56
C SER A 66 -11.31 -5.59 14.19
N THR A 67 -10.23 -6.39 14.18
CA THR A 67 -8.90 -5.90 13.81
C THR A 67 -8.84 -5.52 12.33
N LEU A 68 -9.38 -6.37 11.46
CA LEU A 68 -9.45 -6.07 10.02
C LEU A 68 -10.27 -4.82 9.76
N ASN A 69 -11.41 -4.67 10.44
CA ASN A 69 -12.30 -3.53 10.32
C ASN A 69 -11.59 -2.22 10.72
N THR A 70 -10.95 -2.18 11.90
CA THR A 70 -10.23 -0.98 12.35
C THR A 70 -9.08 -0.60 11.41
N LEU A 71 -8.42 -1.58 10.78
CA LEU A 71 -7.37 -1.30 9.79
C LEU A 71 -7.96 -0.67 8.51
N ILE A 72 -9.11 -1.16 8.03
CA ILE A 72 -9.83 -0.57 6.89
C ILE A 72 -10.22 0.88 7.19
N GLU A 73 -10.82 1.12 8.36
CA GLU A 73 -11.24 2.45 8.81
C GLU A 73 -10.06 3.42 8.91
N THR A 74 -8.96 2.96 9.50
CA THR A 74 -7.74 3.76 9.65
C THR A 74 -7.13 4.11 8.29
N ALA A 75 -7.06 3.15 7.37
CA ALA A 75 -6.54 3.37 6.04
C ALA A 75 -7.40 4.37 5.25
N TYR A 76 -8.72 4.21 5.30
CA TYR A 76 -9.67 5.07 4.60
C TYR A 76 -9.66 6.50 5.15
N ARG A 77 -9.65 6.67 6.47
CA ARG A 77 -9.51 7.97 7.12
C ARG A 77 -8.19 8.64 6.75
N GLY A 78 -7.11 7.87 6.62
CA GLY A 78 -5.80 8.37 6.23
C GLY A 78 -5.74 9.01 4.84
N ILE A 79 -6.69 8.69 3.95
CA ILE A 79 -6.73 9.24 2.57
C ILE A 79 -7.93 10.13 2.28
N THR A 80 -8.96 10.15 3.14
CA THR A 80 -10.18 10.94 2.94
C THR A 80 -10.53 11.89 4.07
N GLU A 81 -9.87 11.75 5.24
CA GLU A 81 -10.20 12.43 6.50
C GLU A 81 -11.63 12.15 7.03
N LYS A 82 -12.39 11.27 6.38
CA LYS A 82 -13.72 10.86 6.84
C LYS A 82 -13.60 9.78 7.91
N ASP A 83 -14.44 9.90 8.95
CA ASP A 83 -14.59 8.88 9.99
C ASP A 83 -15.86 8.07 9.71
N LEU A 84 -15.69 6.97 8.95
CA LEU A 84 -16.74 6.03 8.58
C LEU A 84 -16.40 4.66 9.15
N ASN A 85 -17.42 3.85 9.43
CA ASN A 85 -17.19 2.46 9.80
C ASN A 85 -16.91 1.59 8.57
N THR A 86 -16.37 0.40 8.81
CA THR A 86 -15.98 -0.53 7.75
C THR A 86 -17.13 -0.90 6.81
N GLU A 87 -18.35 -1.12 7.31
CA GLU A 87 -19.50 -1.47 6.47
C GLU A 87 -19.84 -0.33 5.50
N GLU A 88 -19.84 0.92 5.99
CA GLU A 88 -20.09 2.10 5.17
C GLU A 88 -19.03 2.28 4.08
N ILE A 89 -17.75 2.12 4.43
CA ILE A 89 -16.64 2.19 3.48
C ILE A 89 -16.79 1.11 2.41
N CYS A 90 -17.08 -0.12 2.81
CA CYS A 90 -17.08 -1.25 1.90
C CYS A 90 -18.35 -1.37 1.05
N GLU A 91 -19.47 -0.77 1.45
CA GLU A 91 -20.76 -0.90 0.76
C GLU A 91 -21.27 0.38 0.10
N LYS A 92 -20.97 1.55 0.65
CA LYS A 92 -21.55 2.82 0.20
C LYS A 92 -20.56 3.72 -0.52
N GLU A 93 -19.29 3.68 -0.12
CA GLU A 93 -18.27 4.54 -0.71
C GLU A 93 -17.74 3.98 -2.04
N ALA A 94 -17.56 4.88 -3.01
CA ALA A 94 -16.89 4.54 -4.24
C ALA A 94 -15.37 4.59 -4.01
N LEU A 95 -14.73 3.42 -4.03
CA LEU A 95 -13.28 3.30 -3.97
C LEU A 95 -12.68 3.60 -5.36
N ILE A 96 -12.58 4.89 -5.68
CA ILE A 96 -12.16 5.38 -7.00
C ILE A 96 -10.63 5.37 -7.09
N LYS A 97 -10.10 4.83 -8.19
CA LYS A 97 -8.69 4.96 -8.56
C LYS A 97 -8.52 6.11 -9.54
N TYR A 98 -7.40 6.82 -9.46
CA TYR A 98 -7.02 7.79 -10.48
C TYR A 98 -6.41 7.09 -11.68
N GLU A 99 -6.77 7.54 -12.88
CA GLU A 99 -6.07 7.15 -14.11
C GLU A 99 -4.68 7.79 -14.13
N THR A 100 -3.67 6.99 -14.49
CA THR A 100 -2.26 7.39 -14.61
C THR A 100 -1.90 7.68 -16.05
#